data_AF-A0A969G9E4-F1
#
_entry.id   AF-A0A969G9E4-F1
#
_cell.length_a   1.000
_cell.length_b   1.000
_cell.length_c   1.000
_cell.angle_alpha   90.00
_cell.angle_beta   90.00
_cell.angle_gamma   90.00
#
_symmetry.space_group_name_H-M   'P 1'
#
loop_
_entity.id
_entity.type
_entity.pdbx_description
1 polymer ?
#
loop_
_entity_poly.entity_id
_entity_poly.type
_entity_poly.pdbx_seq_one_letter_code
_entity_poly.pdbx_strand_id
1 'polypeptide(L)'
;MTTPILRFSINWDIEDDWDGAWIEYSINGGTSWDKLGENDLSGQNWYTDSITNNPYGWAWNGTGTAGSAGWVDAIIDLSSFGVTADTRFRFVLAADASASNEGLGVDNFGIFDGCIATVANETIVNESVDGATDGSITLNPVAGFGGYTFNWSNGSTTNSISALAPGTYTVTITDQLTCTTVQSFTIVSLCPASLGLSATVTDEIGDNEANGSALITASAGTATLHLFLVKWFNY
;
A
#
# COMPACT_ATOMS: atom_id res chain seq x y z
N MET A 1 -16.18 7.15 4.78
CA MET A 1 -15.94 6.69 6.16
C MET A 1 -15.43 5.28 6.03
N THR A 2 -14.23 5.04 6.52
CA THR A 2 -13.60 3.73 6.57
C THR A 2 -14.38 2.85 7.56
N THR A 3 -14.61 1.60 7.20
CA THR A 3 -15.42 0.63 7.97
C THR A 3 -14.51 -0.12 8.92
N PRO A 4 -14.51 0.12 10.25
CA PRO A 4 -13.56 -0.52 11.14
C PRO A 4 -13.61 -2.04 11.01
N ILE A 5 -12.47 -2.72 11.04
CA ILE A 5 -12.37 -4.19 10.97
C ILE A 5 -11.52 -4.72 12.13
N LEU A 6 -11.88 -5.90 12.63
CA LEU A 6 -11.02 -6.71 13.50
C LEU A 6 -10.26 -7.71 12.62
N ARG A 7 -8.94 -7.84 12.82
CA ARG A 7 -8.13 -8.89 12.21
C ARG A 7 -7.36 -9.64 13.28
N PHE A 8 -7.21 -10.95 13.07
CA PHE A 8 -6.27 -11.80 13.80
C PHE A 8 -6.00 -13.06 12.98
N SER A 9 -4.89 -13.71 13.22
CA SER A 9 -4.62 -15.09 12.80
C SER A 9 -4.95 -16.01 13.96
N ILE A 10 -5.61 -17.13 13.68
CA ILE A 10 -6.01 -18.11 14.68
C ILE A 10 -5.53 -19.51 14.27
N ASN A 11 -5.07 -20.27 15.24
CA ASN A 11 -4.82 -21.69 15.10
C ASN A 11 -5.40 -22.38 16.33
N TRP A 12 -5.95 -23.57 16.14
CA TRP A 12 -6.66 -24.26 17.21
C TRP A 12 -6.52 -25.76 17.08
N ASP A 13 -6.48 -26.40 18.24
CA ASP A 13 -6.65 -27.82 18.43
C ASP A 13 -7.44 -27.99 19.73
N ILE A 14 -8.75 -28.11 19.57
CA ILE A 14 -9.72 -28.06 20.67
C ILE A 14 -10.40 -29.43 20.74
N GLU A 15 -10.57 -29.97 21.95
CA GLU A 15 -11.24 -31.26 22.16
C GLU A 15 -12.70 -31.19 21.68
N ASP A 16 -13.14 -32.26 21.01
CA ASP A 16 -14.54 -32.43 20.66
C ASP A 16 -15.33 -32.83 21.90
N ASP A 17 -16.36 -32.03 22.20
CA ASP A 17 -17.56 -32.33 23.03
C ASP A 17 -17.79 -31.33 24.17
N TRP A 18 -16.74 -30.78 24.79
CA TRP A 18 -16.90 -29.88 25.95
C TRP A 18 -16.02 -28.62 25.95
N ASP A 19 -15.08 -28.53 25.02
CA ASP A 19 -14.26 -27.33 24.85
C ASP A 19 -14.84 -26.38 23.79
N GLY A 20 -14.57 -25.09 23.93
CA GLY A 20 -15.02 -24.08 22.97
C GLY A 20 -14.21 -22.80 23.03
N ALA A 21 -14.13 -22.12 21.88
CA ALA A 21 -13.52 -20.81 21.76
C ALA A 21 -14.48 -19.82 21.11
N TRP A 22 -14.54 -18.59 21.64
CA TRP A 22 -15.32 -17.50 21.05
C TRP A 22 -14.67 -16.14 21.31
N ILE A 23 -15.21 -15.11 20.66
CA ILE A 23 -14.76 -13.73 20.83
C ILE A 23 -15.88 -12.95 21.50
N GLU A 24 -15.50 -12.09 22.43
CA GLU A 24 -16.38 -11.11 23.01
C GLU A 24 -15.84 -9.71 22.79
N TYR A 25 -16.74 -8.75 22.73
CA TYR A 25 -16.42 -7.34 22.58
C TYR A 25 -17.10 -6.51 23.65
N SER A 26 -16.47 -5.37 23.96
CA SER A 26 -16.99 -4.38 24.88
C SER A 26 -16.76 -3.00 24.29
N ILE A 27 -17.81 -2.20 24.20
CA ILE A 27 -17.77 -0.87 23.60
C ILE A 27 -17.67 0.18 24.73
N ASN A 28 -17.01 1.31 24.46
CA ASN A 28 -16.94 2.46 25.37
C ASN A 28 -16.35 2.14 26.76
N GLY A 29 -15.40 1.19 26.85
CA GLY A 29 -14.80 0.81 28.14
C GLY A 29 -15.78 0.22 29.15
N GLY A 30 -16.98 -0.21 28.72
CA GLY A 30 -18.00 -0.80 29.58
C GLY A 30 -17.55 -2.09 30.26
N THR A 31 -18.26 -2.53 31.29
CA THR A 31 -17.95 -3.82 31.97
C THR A 31 -18.72 -4.99 31.37
N SER A 32 -19.71 -4.72 30.54
CA SER A 32 -20.46 -5.73 29.80
C SER A 32 -19.67 -6.21 28.58
N TRP A 33 -19.80 -7.50 28.30
CA TRP A 33 -19.18 -8.19 27.19
C TRP A 33 -20.26 -8.90 26.39
N ASP A 34 -20.35 -8.55 25.12
CA ASP A 34 -21.27 -9.18 24.17
C ASP A 34 -20.50 -10.18 23.32
N LYS A 35 -21.09 -11.34 23.04
CA LYS A 35 -20.48 -12.33 22.16
C LYS A 35 -20.57 -11.87 20.71
N LEU A 36 -19.43 -11.96 20.03
CA LEU A 36 -19.34 -11.69 18.61
C LEU A 36 -20.02 -12.82 17.83
N GLY A 37 -21.10 -12.53 17.10
CA GLY A 37 -21.79 -13.49 16.22
C GLY A 37 -23.05 -14.17 16.77
N GLU A 38 -23.56 -13.82 17.96
CA GLU A 38 -24.77 -14.47 18.49
C GLU A 38 -26.11 -13.86 18.02
N ASN A 39 -26.18 -12.62 17.47
CA ASN A 39 -27.49 -11.99 17.15
C ASN A 39 -27.53 -10.84 16.12
N ASP A 40 -26.62 -10.74 15.14
CA ASP A 40 -26.64 -9.61 14.18
C ASP A 40 -27.33 -9.95 12.84
N LEU A 41 -28.56 -9.45 12.72
CA LEU A 41 -29.42 -9.21 11.54
C LEU A 41 -28.92 -9.66 10.15
N SER A 42 -29.32 -10.87 9.69
CA SER A 42 -29.79 -11.20 8.32
C SER A 42 -29.58 -12.66 7.89
N GLY A 43 -29.76 -13.65 8.77
CA GLY A 43 -29.93 -15.05 8.33
C GLY A 43 -28.72 -15.70 7.63
N GLN A 44 -27.52 -15.15 7.79
CA GLN A 44 -26.25 -15.80 7.45
C GLN A 44 -25.22 -15.46 8.53
N ASN A 45 -25.35 -16.08 9.72
CA ASN A 45 -24.37 -15.98 10.80
C ASN A 45 -23.19 -16.92 10.52
N TRP A 46 -22.31 -16.52 9.62
CA TRP A 46 -20.99 -17.11 9.49
C TRP A 46 -20.08 -16.52 10.56
N TYR A 47 -20.04 -17.09 11.77
CA TYR A 47 -18.85 -17.08 12.65
C TYR A 47 -19.01 -18.07 13.80
N THR A 48 -20.24 -18.54 14.09
CA THR A 48 -20.49 -19.68 14.98
C THR A 48 -20.35 -21.04 14.28
N ASP A 49 -20.28 -21.07 12.94
CA ASP A 49 -20.20 -22.31 12.15
C ASP A 49 -18.76 -22.70 11.74
N SER A 50 -17.73 -21.87 11.95
CA SER A 50 -16.43 -22.12 11.29
C SER A 50 -15.21 -22.14 12.20
N ILE A 51 -15.34 -22.79 13.35
CA ILE A 51 -14.22 -23.55 13.91
C ILE A 51 -14.57 -25.06 13.89
N THR A 52 -15.85 -25.44 14.09
CA THR A 52 -16.32 -26.85 14.09
C THR A 52 -17.78 -27.10 13.62
N ASN A 53 -18.47 -26.13 12.99
CA ASN A 53 -19.79 -26.36 12.38
C ASN A 53 -20.94 -26.80 13.33
N ASN A 54 -21.21 -26.05 14.42
CA ASN A 54 -22.33 -26.34 15.35
C ASN A 54 -23.24 -25.11 15.65
N PRO A 55 -24.55 -25.16 15.32
CA PRO A 55 -25.50 -24.05 15.47
C PRO A 55 -26.22 -23.93 16.83
N TYR A 56 -25.91 -24.77 17.82
CA TYR A 56 -26.51 -24.65 19.17
C TYR A 56 -25.38 -24.65 20.19
N GLY A 57 -25.21 -23.56 20.93
CA GLY A 57 -24.11 -23.30 21.86
C GLY A 57 -23.91 -24.30 23.02
N TRP A 58 -24.48 -25.51 22.95
CA TRP A 58 -24.13 -26.69 23.72
C TRP A 58 -24.29 -27.95 22.83
N ALA A 59 -23.18 -28.69 22.65
CA ALA A 59 -23.03 -30.08 22.18
C ALA A 59 -22.96 -30.39 20.66
N TRP A 60 -21.80 -30.96 20.30
CA TRP A 60 -21.55 -32.09 19.37
C TRP A 60 -21.82 -31.96 17.85
N ASN A 61 -20.74 -31.74 17.07
CA ASN A 61 -20.24 -32.69 16.06
C ASN A 61 -18.95 -32.20 15.38
N GLY A 62 -17.84 -32.87 15.66
CA GLY A 62 -16.76 -33.04 14.69
C GLY A 62 -15.62 -32.04 14.77
N THR A 63 -14.56 -32.47 15.47
CA THR A 63 -13.14 -32.30 15.10
C THR A 63 -12.81 -31.15 14.14
N GLY A 64 -12.10 -30.15 14.66
CA GLY A 64 -11.33 -29.24 13.82
C GLY A 64 -9.96 -29.05 14.45
N THR A 65 -8.92 -29.61 13.85
CA THR A 65 -7.54 -29.21 14.13
C THR A 65 -7.12 -28.31 12.98
N ALA A 66 -7.08 -26.98 13.18
CA ALA A 66 -6.32 -26.14 12.25
C ALA A 66 -4.83 -26.44 12.33
N GLY A 67 -4.36 -27.13 13.38
CA GLY A 67 -2.98 -27.62 13.50
C GLY A 67 -2.47 -28.42 12.30
N SER A 68 -3.33 -29.02 11.47
CA SER A 68 -2.93 -29.66 10.21
C SER A 68 -2.96 -28.73 8.98
N ALA A 69 -3.71 -27.62 9.03
CA ALA A 69 -3.89 -26.63 7.96
C ALA A 69 -3.01 -25.37 8.15
N GLY A 70 -2.46 -25.15 9.35
CA GLY A 70 -1.70 -23.96 9.72
C GLY A 70 -2.58 -22.82 10.24
N TRP A 71 -1.97 -21.64 10.42
CA TRP A 71 -2.67 -20.42 10.85
C TRP A 71 -3.72 -19.98 9.83
N VAL A 72 -4.92 -19.65 10.31
CA VAL A 72 -6.03 -19.13 9.51
C VAL A 72 -6.23 -17.64 9.83
N ASP A 73 -6.28 -16.79 8.80
CA ASP A 73 -6.60 -15.37 8.97
C ASP A 73 -8.12 -15.17 9.11
N ALA A 74 -8.52 -14.45 10.15
CA ALA A 74 -9.89 -14.02 10.39
C ALA A 74 -10.00 -12.49 10.26
N ILE A 75 -11.05 -12.05 9.58
CA ILE A 75 -11.38 -10.64 9.37
C ILE A 75 -12.86 -10.45 9.67
N ILE A 76 -13.18 -9.42 10.46
CA ILE A 76 -14.55 -9.16 10.92
C ILE A 76 -14.85 -7.69 10.65
N ASP A 77 -15.91 -7.43 9.89
CA ASP A 77 -16.44 -6.08 9.71
C ASP A 77 -17.09 -5.60 11.01
N LEU A 78 -16.61 -4.47 11.53
CA LEU A 78 -17.11 -3.83 12.74
C LEU A 78 -17.97 -2.60 12.43
N SER A 79 -18.36 -2.38 11.17
CA SER A 79 -19.11 -1.19 10.75
C SER A 79 -20.44 -0.99 11.49
N SER A 80 -21.11 -2.08 11.91
CA SER A 80 -22.34 -2.04 12.71
C SER A 80 -22.12 -1.92 14.22
N PHE A 81 -20.89 -2.09 14.71
CA PHE A 81 -20.60 -2.30 16.14
C PHE A 81 -20.44 -1.01 16.94
N GLY A 82 -20.52 0.17 16.32
CA GLY A 82 -20.32 1.44 17.03
C GLY A 82 -18.94 1.55 17.71
N VAL A 83 -17.91 1.06 17.02
CA VAL A 83 -16.52 1.02 17.52
C VAL A 83 -16.06 2.40 17.97
N THR A 84 -15.40 2.44 19.12
CA THR A 84 -14.83 3.64 19.73
C THR A 84 -13.36 3.39 20.07
N ALA A 85 -12.64 4.43 20.50
CA ALA A 85 -11.25 4.31 20.94
C ALA A 85 -11.08 3.33 22.12
N ASP A 86 -12.13 3.14 22.93
CA ASP A 86 -12.16 2.24 24.09
C ASP A 86 -12.87 0.91 23.80
N THR A 87 -13.06 0.56 22.52
CA THR A 87 -13.56 -0.77 22.16
C THR A 87 -12.49 -1.81 22.42
N ARG A 88 -12.87 -2.88 23.13
CA ARG A 88 -11.98 -3.98 23.50
C ARG A 88 -12.54 -5.29 22.98
N PHE A 89 -11.64 -6.22 22.69
CA PHE A 89 -11.97 -7.60 22.36
C PHE A 89 -11.22 -8.53 23.29
N ARG A 90 -11.81 -9.69 23.56
CA ARG A 90 -11.12 -10.79 24.21
C ARG A 90 -11.48 -12.10 23.53
N PHE A 91 -10.51 -12.98 23.51
CA PHE A 91 -10.69 -14.38 23.13
C PHE A 91 -10.98 -15.15 24.40
N VAL A 92 -12.04 -15.95 24.37
CA VAL A 92 -12.42 -16.81 25.48
C VAL A 92 -12.21 -18.24 25.04
N LEU A 93 -11.46 -18.98 25.86
CA LEU A 93 -11.32 -20.42 25.78
C LEU A 93 -12.02 -21.00 27.00
N ALA A 94 -13.01 -21.85 26.78
CA ALA A 94 -13.61 -22.68 27.81
C ALA A 94 -13.17 -24.11 27.56
N ALA A 95 -12.56 -24.72 28.58
CA ALA A 95 -12.17 -26.11 28.54
C ALA A 95 -12.76 -26.87 29.71
N ASP A 96 -13.07 -28.13 29.47
CA ASP A 96 -13.52 -29.13 30.43
C ASP A 96 -12.33 -29.70 31.26
N ALA A 97 -12.62 -30.55 32.25
CA ALA A 97 -11.59 -31.07 33.17
C ALA A 97 -10.92 -32.39 32.70
N SER A 98 -11.36 -32.95 31.57
CA SER A 98 -10.82 -34.13 30.91
C SER A 98 -9.90 -33.73 29.75
N ALA A 99 -9.51 -34.66 28.88
CA ALA A 99 -8.27 -34.57 28.08
C ALA A 99 -8.13 -33.26 27.28
N SER A 100 -7.05 -32.50 27.53
CA SER A 100 -6.79 -31.24 26.81
C SER A 100 -5.99 -31.47 25.52
N ASN A 101 -6.57 -31.11 24.38
CA ASN A 101 -5.84 -30.90 23.11
C ASN A 101 -4.98 -29.62 23.16
N GLU A 102 -4.23 -29.31 22.08
CA GLU A 102 -3.13 -28.30 22.07
C GLU A 102 -3.58 -26.82 22.27
N GLY A 103 -4.88 -26.53 22.34
CA GLY A 103 -5.42 -25.24 22.79
C GLY A 103 -5.67 -24.22 21.67
N LEU A 104 -5.68 -22.92 22.02
CA LEU A 104 -5.97 -21.80 21.11
C LEU A 104 -4.76 -20.87 20.96
N GLY A 105 -4.27 -20.72 19.72
CA GLY A 105 -3.27 -19.72 19.34
C GLY A 105 -3.91 -18.53 18.64
N VAL A 106 -3.50 -17.32 19.02
CA VAL A 106 -3.90 -16.07 18.38
C VAL A 106 -2.65 -15.24 18.09
N ASP A 107 -2.53 -14.74 16.86
CA ASP A 107 -1.45 -13.86 16.42
C ASP A 107 -2.01 -12.73 15.53
N ASN A 108 -1.19 -11.75 15.15
CA ASN A 108 -1.54 -10.66 14.24
C ASN A 108 -2.85 -9.92 14.57
N PHE A 109 -3.16 -9.81 15.87
CA PHE A 109 -4.38 -9.17 16.35
C PHE A 109 -4.32 -7.65 16.19
N GLY A 110 -5.36 -7.06 15.59
CA GLY A 110 -5.50 -5.60 15.49
C GLY A 110 -6.89 -5.15 15.07
N ILE A 111 -7.24 -3.93 15.47
CA ILE A 111 -8.41 -3.19 14.98
C ILE A 111 -7.91 -2.16 13.97
N PHE A 112 -8.48 -2.16 12.78
CA PHE A 112 -8.07 -1.27 11.71
C PHE A 112 -9.25 -0.43 11.28
N ASP A 113 -9.00 0.82 10.94
CA ASP A 113 -10.01 1.69 10.35
C ASP A 113 -10.17 1.33 8.86
N GLY A 114 -10.74 0.15 8.58
CA GLY A 114 -11.34 -0.32 7.31
C GLY A 114 -10.58 -0.32 6.01
N CYS A 115 -9.47 0.37 5.94
CA CYS A 115 -8.61 0.48 4.80
C CYS A 115 -7.27 0.89 5.39
N ILE A 116 -6.43 -0.09 5.71
CA ILE A 116 -5.02 0.25 5.89
C ILE A 116 -4.57 0.73 4.53
N ALA A 117 -4.31 2.02 4.39
CA ALA A 117 -3.83 2.59 3.14
C ALA A 117 -2.61 1.77 2.70
N THR A 118 -2.74 1.05 1.59
CA THR A 118 -1.65 0.36 0.95
C THR A 118 -0.65 1.41 0.51
N VAL A 119 0.34 1.70 1.36
CA VAL A 119 1.53 2.42 0.92
C VAL A 119 2.32 1.41 0.12
N ALA A 120 2.52 1.72 -1.15
CA ALA A 120 3.38 0.91 -1.99
C ALA A 120 4.80 1.29 -1.62
N ASN A 121 5.68 0.32 -1.43
CA ASN A 121 7.10 0.61 -1.56
C ASN A 121 7.39 0.75 -3.06
N GLU A 122 7.68 1.97 -3.51
CA GLU A 122 7.86 2.30 -4.92
C GLU A 122 9.33 2.37 -5.33
N THR A 123 9.60 1.90 -6.55
CA THR A 123 10.84 2.18 -7.27
C THR A 123 10.47 2.97 -8.52
N ILE A 124 10.97 4.19 -8.64
CA ILE A 124 10.75 5.06 -9.80
C ILE A 124 12.08 5.22 -10.55
N VAL A 125 12.06 4.93 -11.84
CA VAL A 125 13.16 5.22 -12.77
C VAL A 125 12.66 6.30 -13.73
N ASN A 126 13.30 7.46 -13.69
CA ASN A 126 13.01 8.58 -14.58
C ASN A 126 13.50 8.29 -16.02
N GLU A 127 12.97 9.04 -16.98
CA GLU A 127 13.40 8.96 -18.37
C GLU A 127 14.88 9.39 -18.48
N SER A 128 15.70 8.61 -19.18
CA SER A 128 17.15 8.80 -19.22
C SER A 128 17.56 10.05 -20.00
N VAL A 129 16.88 10.32 -21.12
CA VAL A 129 17.08 11.49 -21.99
C VAL A 129 15.76 11.84 -22.68
N ASP A 130 15.63 13.09 -23.13
CA ASP A 130 14.39 13.59 -23.74
C ASP A 130 13.94 12.71 -24.92
N GLY A 131 12.73 12.16 -24.79
CA GLY A 131 12.07 11.37 -25.84
C GLY A 131 12.48 9.90 -25.88
N ALA A 132 13.29 9.42 -24.93
CA ALA A 132 13.59 7.99 -24.81
C ALA A 132 12.37 7.17 -24.38
N THR A 133 11.47 7.76 -23.61
CA THR A 133 10.27 7.11 -23.04
C THR A 133 10.60 5.82 -22.28
N ASP A 134 11.74 5.77 -21.60
CA ASP A 134 12.25 4.58 -20.90
C ASP A 134 12.02 4.61 -19.38
N GLY A 135 11.20 5.53 -18.89
CA GLY A 135 10.81 5.60 -17.49
C GLY A 135 10.01 4.38 -17.02
N SER A 136 10.04 4.08 -15.72
CA SER A 136 9.27 3.00 -15.11
C SER A 136 8.89 3.27 -13.66
N ILE A 137 7.78 2.67 -13.24
CA ILE A 137 7.31 2.66 -11.85
C ILE A 137 7.01 1.22 -11.48
N THR A 138 7.62 0.74 -10.39
CA THR A 138 7.34 -0.59 -9.83
C THR A 138 6.84 -0.45 -8.40
N LEU A 139 5.75 -1.12 -8.07
CA LEU A 139 5.12 -1.07 -6.76
C LEU A 139 5.22 -2.42 -6.06
N ASN A 140 5.56 -2.36 -4.77
CA ASN A 140 5.49 -3.47 -3.84
C ASN A 140 4.64 -3.06 -2.64
N PRO A 141 3.30 -3.21 -2.71
CA PRO A 141 2.40 -3.05 -1.58
C PRO A 141 2.90 -3.77 -0.31
N VAL A 142 3.06 -3.03 0.80
CA VAL A 142 3.49 -3.61 2.10
C VAL A 142 2.37 -3.65 3.15
N ALA A 143 1.20 -3.10 2.83
CA ALA A 143 0.05 -3.00 3.72
C ALA A 143 -1.27 -3.23 2.95
N GLY A 144 -2.33 -3.55 3.69
CA GLY A 144 -3.58 -4.06 3.12
C GLY A 144 -3.55 -5.58 3.02
N PHE A 145 -4.57 -6.16 2.38
CA PHE A 145 -4.66 -7.60 2.21
C PHE A 145 -3.95 -8.04 0.91
N GLY A 146 -3.31 -9.21 0.92
CA GLY A 146 -2.68 -9.77 -0.29
C GLY A 146 -3.68 -9.92 -1.46
N GLY A 147 -3.18 -10.31 -2.64
CA GLY A 147 -4.05 -10.38 -3.83
C GLY A 147 -4.40 -9.01 -4.40
N TYR A 148 -3.44 -8.08 -4.37
CA TYR A 148 -3.60 -6.72 -4.89
C TYR A 148 -3.92 -6.71 -6.38
N THR A 149 -4.87 -5.85 -6.75
CA THR A 149 -5.16 -5.46 -8.13
C THR A 149 -4.78 -4.00 -8.34
N PHE A 150 -4.33 -3.67 -9.54
CA PHE A 150 -3.86 -2.34 -9.90
C PHE A 150 -4.71 -1.80 -11.04
N ASN A 151 -4.97 -0.50 -11.01
CA ASN A 151 -5.60 0.21 -12.12
C ASN A 151 -4.89 1.54 -12.32
N TRP A 152 -4.01 1.59 -13.31
CA TRP A 152 -3.21 2.76 -13.65
C TRP A 152 -3.97 3.71 -14.58
N SER A 153 -3.62 5.00 -14.54
CA SER A 153 -4.16 6.02 -15.46
C SER A 153 -3.89 5.73 -16.93
N ASN A 154 -2.86 4.94 -17.23
CA ASN A 154 -2.56 4.47 -18.58
C ASN A 154 -3.29 3.18 -18.98
N GLY A 155 -4.18 2.66 -18.11
CA GLY A 155 -4.96 1.45 -18.33
C GLY A 155 -4.26 0.14 -17.98
N SER A 156 -3.02 0.17 -17.49
CA SER A 156 -2.33 -1.05 -17.02
C SER A 156 -2.94 -1.58 -15.73
N THR A 157 -2.84 -2.90 -15.54
CA THR A 157 -3.32 -3.63 -14.35
C THR A 157 -2.23 -4.39 -13.60
N THR A 158 -0.98 -4.22 -14.01
CA THR A 158 0.20 -4.84 -13.37
C THR A 158 0.74 -3.97 -12.22
N ASN A 159 1.51 -4.59 -11.32
CA ASN A 159 2.20 -3.87 -10.24
C ASN A 159 3.38 -3.03 -10.75
N SER A 160 3.79 -3.20 -12.01
CA SER A 160 4.86 -2.46 -12.65
C SER A 160 4.42 -1.93 -14.01
N ILE A 161 4.74 -0.69 -14.31
CA ILE A 161 4.57 -0.05 -15.61
C ILE A 161 5.91 0.50 -16.09
N SER A 162 6.20 0.35 -17.37
CA SER A 162 7.44 0.78 -18.01
C SER A 162 7.15 1.42 -19.37
N ALA A 163 8.19 1.84 -20.07
CA ALA A 163 8.10 2.59 -21.32
C ALA A 163 7.30 3.91 -21.14
N LEU A 164 7.60 4.62 -20.05
CA LEU A 164 6.89 5.84 -19.65
C LEU A 164 7.62 7.10 -20.12
N ALA A 165 6.86 8.02 -20.70
CA ALA A 165 7.29 9.38 -20.96
C ALA A 165 7.19 10.22 -19.67
N PRO A 166 7.84 11.40 -19.60
CA PRO A 166 7.61 12.35 -18.53
C PRO A 166 6.13 12.70 -18.37
N GLY A 167 5.64 12.63 -17.14
CA GLY A 167 4.23 12.79 -16.84
C GLY A 167 3.85 12.27 -15.46
N THR A 168 2.59 12.51 -15.08
CA THR A 168 2.02 12.02 -13.83
C THR A 168 1.18 10.77 -14.07
N TYR A 169 1.46 9.72 -13.31
CA TYR A 169 0.78 8.43 -13.37
C TYR A 169 0.08 8.18 -12.04
N THR A 170 -1.23 8.00 -12.09
CA THR A 170 -2.02 7.66 -10.90
C THR A 170 -2.39 6.19 -10.93
N VAL A 171 -2.36 5.53 -9.79
CA VAL A 171 -2.79 4.14 -9.64
C VAL A 171 -3.86 4.05 -8.56
N THR A 172 -4.91 3.29 -8.84
CA THR A 172 -5.79 2.77 -7.80
C THR A 172 -5.34 1.35 -7.47
N ILE A 173 -4.93 1.12 -6.23
CA ILE A 173 -4.55 -0.20 -5.73
C ILE A 173 -5.71 -0.71 -4.89
N THR A 174 -6.22 -1.90 -5.22
CA THR A 174 -7.33 -2.53 -4.51
C THR A 174 -6.87 -3.86 -3.96
N ASP A 175 -7.05 -4.10 -2.66
CA ASP A 175 -6.78 -5.42 -2.08
C ASP A 175 -7.97 -6.38 -2.22
N GLN A 176 -7.78 -7.64 -1.80
CA GLN A 176 -8.83 -8.68 -1.86
C GLN A 176 -10.09 -8.36 -1.04
N LEU A 177 -10.03 -7.40 -0.10
CA LEU A 177 -11.18 -6.96 0.68
C LEU A 177 -11.81 -5.68 0.11
N THR A 178 -11.47 -5.32 -1.12
CA THR A 178 -11.98 -4.15 -1.83
C THR A 178 -11.55 -2.80 -1.23
N CYS A 179 -10.56 -2.80 -0.34
CA CYS A 179 -9.97 -1.56 0.17
C CYS A 179 -9.19 -0.90 -0.96
N THR A 180 -9.44 0.40 -1.20
CA THR A 180 -8.81 1.13 -2.30
C THR A 180 -7.90 2.23 -1.79
N THR A 181 -6.69 2.32 -2.36
CA THR A 181 -5.79 3.46 -2.19
C THR A 181 -5.47 4.06 -3.54
N VAL A 182 -5.50 5.39 -3.64
CA VAL A 182 -5.03 6.10 -4.84
C VAL A 182 -3.67 6.72 -4.56
N GLN A 183 -2.69 6.43 -5.41
CA GLN A 183 -1.36 7.03 -5.37
C GLN A 183 -1.03 7.73 -6.68
N SER A 184 -0.13 8.70 -6.61
CA SER A 184 0.30 9.50 -7.76
C SER A 184 1.81 9.58 -7.80
N PHE A 185 2.40 9.25 -8.94
CA PHE A 185 3.82 9.25 -9.18
C PHE A 185 4.15 10.13 -10.38
N THR A 186 5.35 10.72 -10.39
CA THR A 186 5.80 11.57 -11.51
C THR A 186 7.07 11.00 -12.11
N ILE A 187 7.05 10.81 -13.43
CA ILE A 187 8.24 10.58 -14.24
C ILE A 187 8.72 11.92 -14.76
N VAL A 188 10.00 12.22 -14.57
CA VAL A 188 10.67 13.37 -15.17
C VAL A 188 11.71 12.91 -16.19
N SER A 189 12.16 13.83 -17.06
CA SER A 189 13.35 13.62 -17.88
C SER A 189 14.60 14.00 -17.08
N LEU A 190 15.64 13.18 -17.17
CA LEU A 190 16.96 13.44 -16.62
C LEU A 190 17.88 14.18 -17.61
N CYS A 191 17.37 14.57 -18.78
CA CYS A 191 18.13 15.37 -19.74
C CYS A 191 18.53 16.72 -19.10
N PRO A 192 19.83 17.06 -19.05
CA PRO A 192 20.21 18.42 -18.70
C PRO A 192 19.62 19.38 -19.75
N ALA A 193 18.97 20.44 -19.30
CA ALA A 193 18.35 21.44 -20.16
C ALA A 193 19.27 21.79 -21.35
N SER A 194 18.70 21.82 -22.55
CA SER A 194 19.45 21.99 -23.80
C SER A 194 20.47 23.13 -23.72
N LEU A 195 21.70 22.84 -24.18
CA LEU A 195 22.77 23.83 -24.23
C LEU A 195 22.47 24.83 -25.35
N GLY A 196 22.00 26.02 -24.99
CA GLY A 196 21.86 27.14 -25.92
C GLY A 196 23.22 27.78 -26.16
N LEU A 197 23.67 27.82 -27.41
CA LEU A 197 24.85 28.56 -27.83
C LEU A 197 24.43 29.78 -28.65
N SER A 198 24.90 30.96 -28.28
CA SER A 198 24.82 32.14 -29.14
C SER A 198 26.19 32.80 -29.25
N ALA A 199 26.50 33.29 -30.45
CA ALA A 199 27.71 34.04 -30.73
C ALA A 199 27.33 35.45 -31.18
N THR A 200 27.98 36.46 -30.60
CA THR A 200 27.97 37.84 -31.10
C THR A 200 29.34 38.15 -31.65
N VAL A 201 29.42 38.55 -32.92
CA VAL A 201 30.67 38.92 -33.58
C VAL A 201 30.62 40.41 -33.86
N THR A 202 31.69 41.11 -33.49
CA THR A 202 31.95 42.50 -33.89
C THR A 202 33.14 42.47 -34.81
N ASP A 203 32.92 42.85 -36.07
CA ASP A 203 33.99 42.99 -37.04
C ASP A 203 34.96 44.11 -36.62
N GLU A 204 36.18 44.01 -37.10
CA GLU A 204 37.15 45.09 -36.96
C GLU A 204 36.71 46.33 -37.74
N ILE A 205 36.98 47.50 -37.18
CA ILE A 205 36.78 48.79 -37.85
C ILE A 205 38.15 49.31 -38.22
N GLY A 206 38.43 49.38 -39.53
CA GLY A 206 39.67 49.94 -40.07
C GLY A 206 40.86 48.98 -40.04
N ASP A 207 41.81 49.21 -40.94
CA ASP A 207 43.02 48.39 -41.07
C ASP A 207 43.90 48.54 -39.81
N ASN A 208 44.35 47.41 -39.26
CA ASN A 208 45.26 47.32 -38.11
C ASN A 208 44.75 47.85 -36.76
N GLU A 209 43.44 48.04 -36.55
CA GLU A 209 42.93 48.57 -35.28
C GLU A 209 42.75 47.55 -34.14
N ALA A 210 42.77 46.24 -34.43
CA ALA A 210 42.66 45.17 -33.43
C ALA A 210 41.43 45.27 -32.49
N ASN A 211 40.34 45.85 -33.00
CA ASN A 211 39.11 46.14 -32.26
C ASN A 211 37.97 45.13 -32.52
N GLY A 212 38.18 44.14 -33.41
CA GLY A 212 37.27 43.02 -33.61
C GLY A 212 37.16 42.14 -32.36
N SER A 213 35.98 41.57 -32.13
CA SER A 213 35.74 40.68 -30.99
C SER A 213 34.63 39.66 -31.26
N ALA A 214 34.74 38.50 -30.62
CA ALA A 214 33.66 37.52 -30.58
C ALA A 214 33.30 37.21 -29.12
N LEU A 215 32.00 37.14 -28.86
CA LEU A 215 31.41 36.77 -27.59
C LEU A 215 30.59 35.50 -27.80
N ILE A 216 30.98 34.40 -27.16
CA ILE A 216 30.18 33.17 -27.12
C ILE A 216 29.54 33.06 -25.75
N THR A 217 28.22 32.93 -25.71
CA THR A 217 27.45 32.65 -24.50
C THR A 217 26.84 31.26 -24.60
N ALA A 218 27.08 30.43 -23.58
CA ALA A 218 26.49 29.12 -23.42
C ALA A 218 25.56 29.14 -22.21
N SER A 219 24.30 28.75 -22.39
CA SER A 219 23.32 28.60 -21.30
C SER A 219 22.85 27.16 -21.21
N ALA A 220 22.89 26.56 -20.02
CA ALA A 220 22.27 25.27 -19.73
C ALA A 220 21.29 25.47 -18.56
N GLY A 221 20.01 25.67 -18.86
CA GLY A 221 19.00 25.96 -17.83
C GLY A 221 19.32 27.23 -17.03
N THR A 222 19.41 27.11 -15.69
CA THR A 222 19.64 28.23 -14.75
C THR A 222 21.12 28.47 -14.41
N ALA A 223 22.05 27.67 -14.94
CA ALA A 223 23.49 27.87 -14.75
C ALA A 223 24.07 28.67 -15.94
N THR A 224 24.64 29.84 -15.64
CA THR A 224 25.44 30.61 -16.61
C THR A 224 26.89 30.16 -16.50
N LEU A 225 27.47 29.63 -17.60
CA LEU A 225 28.87 29.19 -17.64
C LEU A 225 29.76 30.24 -18.31
N HIS A 226 31.04 30.25 -17.92
CA HIS A 226 31.98 31.35 -18.07
C HIS A 226 32.39 31.74 -19.50
N LEU A 227 32.71 33.03 -19.61
CA LEU A 227 33.07 33.89 -20.73
C LEU A 227 34.43 33.55 -21.38
N PHE A 228 34.48 33.40 -22.71
CA PHE A 228 35.73 33.46 -23.48
C PHE A 228 35.67 34.67 -24.42
N LEU A 229 36.59 35.62 -24.24
CA LEU A 229 36.77 36.76 -25.15
C LEU A 229 37.97 36.47 -26.06
N VAL A 230 37.75 36.37 -27.37
CA VAL A 230 38.82 36.23 -28.35
C VAL A 230 38.90 37.53 -29.15
N LYS A 231 40.10 38.12 -29.19
CA LYS A 231 40.45 39.24 -30.07
C LYS A 231 41.34 38.71 -31.19
N TRP A 232 41.11 39.15 -32.43
CA TRP A 232 41.95 38.77 -33.57
C TRP A 232 42.39 40.00 -34.38
N PHE A 233 43.31 39.73 -35.29
CA PHE A 233 43.79 40.63 -36.33
C PHE A 233 43.53 39.94 -37.67
N ASN A 234 43.03 40.64 -38.67
CA ASN A 234 43.29 40.25 -40.06
C ASN A 234 44.58 40.95 -40.52
N TYR A 235 45.45 40.18 -41.19
CA TYR A 235 46.67 40.67 -41.83
C TYR A 235 46.40 41.05 -43.29
#